data_AF-A0A0P1A790-F1
#
_entry.id   AF-A0A0P1A790-F1
#
_cell.length_a   1.000
_cell.length_b   1.000
_cell.length_c   1.000
_cell.angle_alpha   90.00
_cell.angle_beta   90.00
_cell.angle_gamma   90.00
#
_symmetry.space_group_name_H-M   'P 1'
#
loop_
_entity.id
_entity.type
_entity.pdbx_description
1 polymer ?
#
loop_
_entity_poly.entity_id
_entity_poly.type
_entity_poly.pdbx_seq_one_letter_code
_entity_poly.pdbx_strand_id
1 'polypeptide(L)'
;MDAAIPNEVPVMVEEMPFTEEEICSTYKVLEVLSKRKELLEQHNMREMRKKLAPVSEYMECRKFGGVGRKKYLEDKAIREEKRARYNQRKMHDRHHINSSTLRRERIAKLDSLLQQGKDDTKALPMIADGVAGEDVCQSTNLLSDGHNSELQKLCTNDAQNACNAKAAADKDEMSALLGFRSCYTCKTHFDKIHHFYDQLCPRCAELNFSKRFQTANLRGKIALVTGARVKIGFQVAIKLLLAGAAVIVTTRFPKDATERFVKHPEYETFKDRLQIFGIDFRDLVHLEQFCDFVISRYPRLDIIVHNACQTVRRPPTYYKPLVEKETRTLEASTKEIQLLMNHQREFEMHITSLALPVTSDAKNSITTGNTIVMSSALKSQVPMIAGEDSSDDNVGAFPDGMVDVNGQQVDLRSHNSWLLRIGEIATPEVAEVFAINTLAPFIMNNRLVPLLEKSGITDKKFIVNVSAMEGKFYRYKTPNHPHTNMAKAALNMMTRTCAEDLSKRSIYMNSVDTGWINDENPLPKAHAHAQAHNFQTPIDEIDAAARVLDPIFVGCTSNKPIAGKFLKDFHETEW
;
A
#
# COMPACT_ATOMS: atom_id res chain seq x y z
N MET A 1 -7.34 -6.79 34.09
CA MET A 1 -7.00 -6.06 35.32
C MET A 1 -7.66 -4.70 35.19
N ASP A 2 -8.91 -4.64 35.63
CA ASP A 2 -9.71 -3.43 35.62
C ASP A 2 -9.12 -2.42 36.61
N ALA A 3 -8.66 -1.29 36.09
CA ALA A 3 -8.30 -0.16 36.93
C ALA A 3 -9.61 0.48 37.40
N ALA A 4 -9.93 0.21 38.67
CA ALA A 4 -11.05 0.80 39.37
C ALA A 4 -11.03 2.33 39.25
N ILE A 5 -12.18 2.89 38.85
CA ILE A 5 -12.51 4.31 38.94
C ILE A 5 -12.35 4.70 40.42
N PRO A 6 -11.60 5.74 40.78
CA PRO A 6 -11.50 6.16 42.17
C PRO A 6 -12.88 6.65 42.61
N ASN A 7 -13.40 6.03 43.68
CA ASN A 7 -14.62 6.44 44.37
C ASN A 7 -14.64 7.95 44.59
N GLU A 8 -15.70 8.61 44.11
CA GLU A 8 -16.02 9.98 44.47
C GLU A 8 -16.12 10.08 46.00
N VAL A 9 -15.20 10.83 46.60
CA VAL A 9 -15.30 11.21 48.01
C VAL A 9 -16.56 12.04 48.16
N PRO A 10 -17.51 11.70 49.05
CA PRO A 10 -18.69 12.52 49.28
C PRO A 10 -18.22 13.86 49.84
N VAL A 11 -18.38 14.92 49.05
CA VAL A 11 -18.12 16.29 49.49
C VAL A 11 -19.15 16.58 50.58
N MET A 12 -18.69 16.70 51.83
CA MET A 12 -19.53 17.22 52.91
C MET A 12 -19.97 18.64 52.53
N VAL A 13 -21.26 18.80 52.22
CA VAL A 13 -21.86 20.11 52.00
C VAL A 13 -22.11 20.72 53.37
N GLU A 14 -21.26 21.66 53.76
CA GLU A 14 -21.46 22.47 54.97
C GLU A 14 -22.74 23.30 54.80
N GLU A 15 -23.65 23.28 55.79
CA GLU A 15 -24.87 24.10 55.75
C GLU A 15 -24.49 25.59 55.67
N MET A 16 -25.06 26.29 54.69
CA MET A 16 -24.80 27.72 54.50
C MET A 16 -25.31 28.50 55.72
N PRO A 17 -24.49 29.32 56.40
CA PRO A 17 -24.85 29.98 57.65
C PRO A 17 -25.74 31.23 57.44
N PHE A 18 -26.47 31.31 56.31
CA PHE A 18 -27.25 32.47 55.89
C PHE A 18 -28.68 32.06 55.52
N THR A 19 -29.65 32.91 55.83
CA THR A 19 -31.05 32.72 55.41
C THR A 19 -31.26 33.05 53.92
N GLU A 20 -32.30 32.48 53.31
CA GLU A 20 -32.64 32.76 51.90
C GLU A 20 -32.93 34.26 51.65
N GLU A 21 -33.53 34.94 52.63
CA GLU A 21 -33.85 36.36 52.55
C GLU A 21 -32.59 37.25 52.54
N GLU A 22 -31.59 36.91 53.34
CA GLU A 22 -30.27 37.58 53.37
C GLU A 22 -29.53 37.41 52.05
N ILE A 23 -29.55 36.21 51.46
CA ILE A 23 -28.93 35.93 50.16
C ILE A 23 -29.63 36.71 49.05
N CYS A 24 -30.97 36.69 49.01
CA CYS A 24 -31.76 37.40 48.00
C CYS A 24 -31.53 38.92 48.07
N SER A 25 -31.47 39.47 49.28
CA SER A 25 -31.14 40.88 49.50
C SER A 25 -29.72 41.22 49.04
N THR A 26 -28.74 40.35 49.34
CA THR A 26 -27.35 40.50 48.90
C THR A 26 -27.24 40.50 47.37
N TYR A 27 -27.97 39.62 46.68
CA TYR A 27 -27.99 39.58 45.21
C TYR A 27 -28.56 40.86 44.59
N LYS A 28 -29.67 41.39 45.12
CA LYS A 28 -30.24 42.66 44.66
C LYS A 28 -29.22 43.81 44.78
N VAL A 29 -28.51 43.87 45.91
CA VAL A 29 -27.48 44.89 46.14
C VAL A 29 -26.31 44.71 45.16
N LEU A 30 -25.78 43.50 45.01
CA LEU A 30 -24.68 43.22 44.08
C LEU A 30 -25.08 43.48 42.61
N GLU A 31 -26.32 43.21 42.22
CA GLU A 31 -26.81 43.50 40.88
C GLU A 31 -26.80 45.01 40.59
N VAL A 32 -27.31 45.83 41.52
CA VAL A 32 -27.27 47.29 41.38
C VAL A 32 -25.82 47.80 41.29
N LEU A 33 -24.94 47.31 42.16
CA LEU A 33 -23.53 47.69 42.17
C LEU A 33 -22.78 47.23 40.91
N SER A 34 -23.18 46.10 40.31
CA SER A 34 -22.58 45.61 39.06
C SER A 34 -22.86 46.52 37.87
N LYS A 35 -24.04 47.18 37.86
CA LYS A 35 -24.49 48.11 36.81
C LYS A 35 -23.98 49.54 37.05
N ARG A 36 -23.80 49.94 38.32
CA ARG A 36 -23.38 51.29 38.74
C ARG A 36 -22.17 51.23 39.67
N LYS A 37 -21.00 50.98 39.09
CA LYS A 37 -19.77 50.71 39.84
C LYS A 37 -19.26 51.92 40.61
N GLU A 38 -19.59 53.12 40.15
CA GLU A 38 -19.16 54.39 40.75
C GLU A 38 -19.74 54.58 42.17
N LEU A 39 -20.87 53.92 42.47
CA LEU A 39 -21.44 53.92 43.82
C LEU A 39 -20.47 53.30 44.84
N LEU A 40 -19.66 52.31 44.42
CA LEU A 40 -18.65 51.71 45.28
C LEU A 40 -17.52 52.66 45.62
N GLU A 41 -17.35 53.81 44.96
CA GLU A 41 -16.28 54.77 45.27
C GLU A 41 -16.67 55.76 46.38
N GLN A 42 -17.97 55.84 46.71
CA GLN A 42 -18.48 56.74 47.74
C GLN A 42 -17.94 56.44 49.14
N HIS A 43 -17.86 57.47 49.97
CA HIS A 43 -17.28 57.37 51.31
C HIS A 43 -18.04 56.41 52.24
N ASN A 44 -19.38 56.41 52.18
CA ASN A 44 -20.26 55.52 52.94
C ASN A 44 -20.11 54.03 52.56
N MET A 45 -19.53 53.70 51.41
CA MET A 45 -19.33 52.32 50.95
C MET A 45 -17.98 51.70 51.41
N ARG A 46 -17.23 52.40 52.28
CA ARG A 46 -15.91 51.95 52.73
C ARG A 46 -15.93 50.58 53.41
N GLU A 47 -16.91 50.33 54.28
CA GLU A 47 -17.02 49.04 54.98
C GLU A 47 -17.39 47.89 54.02
N MET A 48 -18.26 48.15 53.04
CA MET A 48 -18.59 47.17 52.00
C MET A 48 -17.33 46.77 51.20
N ARG A 49 -16.50 47.74 50.80
CA ARG A 49 -15.23 47.45 50.09
C ARG A 49 -14.28 46.58 50.91
N LYS A 50 -14.13 46.86 52.22
CA LYS A 50 -13.30 46.05 53.13
C LYS A 50 -13.80 44.61 53.24
N LYS A 51 -15.13 44.39 53.29
CA LYS A 51 -15.73 43.06 53.39
C LYS A 51 -15.70 42.28 52.08
N LEU A 52 -15.78 42.97 50.94
CA LEU A 52 -15.64 42.35 49.61
C LEU A 52 -14.20 42.03 49.23
N ALA A 53 -13.20 42.72 49.78
CA ALA A 53 -11.80 42.55 49.38
C ALA A 53 -11.29 41.10 49.49
N PRO A 54 -11.47 40.37 50.60
CA PRO A 54 -11.03 38.96 50.71
C PRO A 54 -11.75 38.03 49.72
N VAL A 55 -13.04 38.26 49.48
CA VAL A 55 -13.84 37.49 48.50
C VAL A 55 -13.35 37.76 47.08
N SER A 56 -13.04 39.02 46.76
CA SER A 56 -12.48 39.43 45.47
C SER A 56 -11.09 38.82 45.24
N GLU A 57 -10.22 38.84 46.25
CA GLU A 57 -8.88 38.23 46.21
C GLU A 57 -8.97 36.71 45.98
N TYR A 58 -9.87 36.02 46.69
CA TYR A 58 -10.13 34.60 46.49
C TYR A 58 -10.65 34.31 45.07
N MET A 59 -11.61 35.10 44.58
CA MET A 59 -12.16 34.98 43.24
C MET A 59 -11.12 35.24 42.14
N GLU A 60 -10.23 36.23 42.31
CA GLU A 60 -9.10 36.46 41.41
C GLU A 60 -8.11 35.30 41.43
N CYS A 61 -7.73 34.82 42.62
CA CYS A 61 -6.86 33.66 42.78
C CYS A 61 -7.42 32.43 42.04
N ARG A 62 -8.72 32.16 42.18
CA ARG A 62 -9.40 31.06 41.48
C ARG A 62 -9.45 31.27 39.96
N LYS A 63 -9.74 32.50 39.49
CA LYS A 63 -9.82 32.83 38.06
C LYS A 63 -8.46 32.71 37.35
N PHE A 64 -7.38 33.03 38.05
CA PHE A 64 -6.04 33.09 37.48
C PHE A 64 -5.10 31.99 37.98
N GLY A 65 -5.60 30.99 38.71
CA GLY A 65 -4.82 29.84 39.17
C GLY A 65 -3.72 30.19 40.18
N GLY A 66 -3.96 31.16 41.05
CA GLY A 66 -3.02 31.60 42.09
C GLY A 66 -1.90 32.55 41.64
N VAL A 67 -1.80 32.83 40.34
CA VAL A 67 -0.94 33.90 39.81
C VAL A 67 -1.77 35.16 39.57
N GLY A 68 -1.26 36.34 39.97
CA GLY A 68 -1.98 37.59 39.78
C GLY A 68 -2.36 37.84 38.32
N ARG A 69 -3.45 38.60 38.08
CA ARG A 69 -4.03 38.86 36.74
C ARG A 69 -2.99 39.22 35.68
N LYS A 70 -2.02 40.07 36.02
CA LYS A 70 -0.94 40.50 35.12
C LYS A 70 -0.11 39.32 34.62
N LYS A 71 0.40 38.49 35.54
CA LYS A 71 1.20 37.31 35.22
C LYS A 71 0.42 36.26 34.42
N TYR A 72 -0.86 36.04 34.75
CA TYR A 72 -1.72 35.14 33.98
C TYR A 72 -1.88 35.60 32.51
N LEU A 73 -2.09 36.89 32.28
CA LEU A 73 -2.23 37.45 30.94
C LEU A 73 -0.91 37.37 30.16
N GLU A 74 0.23 37.62 30.82
CA GLU A 74 1.57 37.42 30.24
C GLU A 74 1.80 35.95 29.85
N ASP A 75 1.53 35.01 30.76
CA ASP A 75 1.67 33.56 30.49
C ASP A 75 0.70 33.07 29.41
N LYS A 76 -0.50 33.66 29.31
CA LYS A 76 -1.45 33.41 28.22
C LYS A 76 -0.90 33.92 26.89
N ALA A 77 -0.39 35.14 26.83
CA ALA A 77 0.21 35.71 25.63
C ALA A 77 1.42 34.90 25.15
N ILE A 78 2.31 34.48 26.08
CA ILE A 78 3.46 33.60 25.75
C ILE A 78 2.97 32.26 25.18
N ARG A 79 1.92 31.66 25.74
CA ARG A 79 1.33 30.41 25.22
C ARG A 79 0.73 30.61 23.82
N GLU A 80 0.03 31.71 23.60
CA GLU A 80 -0.56 32.07 22.31
C GLU A 80 0.53 32.29 21.25
N GLU A 81 1.59 33.02 21.59
CA GLU A 81 2.73 33.24 20.71
C GLU A 81 3.48 31.93 20.38
N LYS A 82 3.69 31.06 21.38
CA LYS A 82 4.28 29.73 21.16
C LYS A 82 3.40 28.87 20.23
N ARG A 83 2.07 28.90 20.40
CA ARG A 83 1.12 28.21 19.51
C ARG A 83 1.15 28.78 18.10
N ALA A 84 1.19 30.10 17.96
CA ALA A 84 1.26 30.77 16.65
C ALA A 84 2.55 30.36 15.90
N ARG A 85 3.70 30.41 16.57
CA ARG A 85 4.98 29.95 15.99
C ARG A 85 4.96 28.47 15.61
N TYR A 86 4.40 27.61 16.47
CA TYR A 86 4.25 26.19 16.16
C TYR A 86 3.36 25.94 14.93
N ASN A 87 2.22 26.64 14.84
CA ASN A 87 1.31 26.52 13.70
C ASN A 87 1.95 27.02 12.41
N GLN A 88 2.69 28.13 12.46
CA GLN A 88 3.43 28.66 11.31
C GLN A 88 4.48 27.65 10.80
N ARG A 89 5.25 27.03 11.72
CA ARG A 89 6.19 25.96 11.36
C ARG A 89 5.49 24.77 10.73
N LYS A 90 4.38 24.30 11.32
CA LYS A 90 3.59 23.18 10.80
C LYS A 90 3.04 23.46 9.40
N MET A 91 2.58 24.69 9.15
CA MET A 91 2.08 25.11 7.83
C MET A 91 3.21 25.16 6.79
N HIS A 92 4.36 25.74 7.15
CA HIS A 92 5.55 25.76 6.30
C HIS A 92 5.98 24.34 5.91
N ASP A 93 6.16 23.46 6.88
CA ASP A 93 6.59 22.09 6.64
C ASP A 93 5.56 21.31 5.81
N ARG A 94 4.26 21.52 6.06
CA ARG A 94 3.19 20.92 5.27
C ARG A 94 3.25 21.33 3.80
N HIS A 95 3.54 22.60 3.52
CA HIS A 95 3.68 23.09 2.15
C HIS A 95 4.83 22.37 1.43
N HIS A 96 6.01 22.29 2.06
CA HIS A 96 7.17 21.60 1.50
C HIS A 96 6.97 20.10 1.33
N ILE A 97 6.38 19.44 2.32
CA ILE A 97 6.00 18.02 2.20
C ILE A 97 5.11 17.81 0.98
N ASN A 98 4.05 18.61 0.82
CA ASN A 98 3.11 18.52 -0.29
C ASN A 98 3.72 18.90 -1.66
N SER A 99 4.90 19.52 -1.69
CA SER A 99 5.58 19.90 -2.92
C SER A 99 6.37 18.76 -3.57
N SER A 100 6.67 17.68 -2.83
CA SER A 100 7.39 16.53 -3.40
C SER A 100 6.58 15.87 -4.53
N THR A 101 7.28 15.39 -5.56
CA THR A 101 6.65 14.90 -6.80
C THR A 101 5.69 13.74 -6.54
N LEU A 102 6.13 12.70 -5.84
CA LEU A 102 5.31 11.53 -5.49
C LEU A 102 4.00 11.95 -4.82
N ARG A 103 4.10 12.87 -3.86
CA ARG A 103 2.95 13.31 -3.07
C ARG A 103 2.00 14.19 -3.86
N ARG A 104 2.54 15.19 -4.56
CA ARG A 104 1.79 16.15 -5.38
C ARG A 104 0.96 15.43 -6.43
N GLU A 105 1.55 14.45 -7.13
CA GLU A 105 0.88 13.71 -8.20
C GLU A 105 -0.20 12.78 -7.68
N ARG A 106 0.02 12.10 -6.53
CA ARG A 106 -1.02 11.30 -5.88
C ARG A 106 -2.21 12.12 -5.42
N ILE A 107 -1.96 13.33 -4.88
CA ILE A 107 -3.04 14.26 -4.52
C ILE A 107 -3.81 14.68 -5.77
N ALA A 108 -3.11 15.07 -6.84
CA ALA A 108 -3.77 15.47 -8.10
C ALA A 108 -4.60 14.33 -8.71
N LYS A 109 -4.10 13.09 -8.68
CA LYS A 109 -4.83 11.90 -9.15
C LYS A 109 -6.08 11.62 -8.31
N LEU A 110 -5.96 11.72 -6.98
CA LEU A 110 -7.09 11.60 -6.07
C LEU A 110 -8.14 12.69 -6.37
N ASP A 111 -7.71 13.94 -6.52
CA ASP A 111 -8.60 15.07 -6.80
C ASP A 111 -9.33 14.87 -8.15
N SER A 112 -8.65 14.35 -9.17
CA SER A 112 -9.26 14.01 -10.46
C SER A 112 -10.35 12.94 -10.32
N LEU A 113 -10.13 11.90 -9.52
CA LEU A 113 -11.14 10.86 -9.27
C LEU A 113 -12.34 11.39 -8.49
N LEU A 114 -12.08 12.19 -7.46
CA LEU A 114 -13.14 12.82 -6.68
C LEU A 114 -13.96 13.81 -7.51
N GLN A 115 -13.37 14.46 -8.51
CA GLN A 115 -14.09 15.32 -9.45
C GLN A 115 -14.96 14.52 -10.43
N GLN A 116 -14.46 13.38 -10.94
CA GLN A 116 -15.24 12.48 -11.79
C GLN A 116 -16.46 11.89 -11.06
N GLY A 117 -16.37 11.72 -9.73
CA GLY A 117 -17.47 11.22 -8.89
C GLY A 117 -18.45 12.28 -8.38
N LYS A 118 -18.33 13.57 -8.74
CA LYS A 118 -19.22 14.64 -8.22
C LYS A 118 -20.67 14.56 -8.69
N ASP A 119 -20.97 13.73 -9.70
CA ASP A 119 -22.35 13.46 -10.13
C ASP A 119 -23.09 12.53 -9.14
N ASP A 120 -22.36 11.81 -8.28
CA ASP A 120 -22.90 10.97 -7.21
C ASP A 120 -22.85 11.70 -5.85
N THR A 121 -24.01 11.86 -5.22
CA THR A 121 -24.29 12.65 -4.00
C THR A 121 -23.57 12.23 -2.70
N LYS A 122 -22.53 11.39 -2.72
CA LYS A 122 -21.73 11.03 -1.54
C LYS A 122 -20.22 11.13 -1.80
N ALA A 123 -19.54 11.99 -1.06
CA ALA A 123 -18.07 12.02 -1.04
C ALA A 123 -17.53 10.68 -0.49
N LEU A 124 -16.88 9.91 -1.35
CA LEU A 124 -16.31 8.61 -0.97
C LEU A 124 -15.00 8.79 -0.19
N PRO A 125 -14.76 7.98 0.86
CA PRO A 125 -13.45 7.94 1.49
C PRO A 125 -12.45 7.35 0.50
N MET A 126 -11.42 8.11 0.13
CA MET A 126 -10.35 7.68 -0.78
C MET A 126 -9.00 8.16 -0.28
N ILE A 127 -7.93 7.48 -0.69
CA ILE A 127 -6.56 7.77 -0.26
C ILE A 127 -5.74 8.12 -1.49
N ALA A 128 -4.84 9.08 -1.32
CA ALA A 128 -3.87 9.46 -2.34
C ALA A 128 -2.67 8.50 -2.27
N ASP A 129 -2.87 7.26 -2.73
CA ASP A 129 -1.84 6.23 -2.90
C ASP A 129 -1.72 5.82 -4.39
N GLY A 130 -1.04 4.71 -4.68
CA GLY A 130 -0.79 4.25 -6.05
C GLY A 130 0.43 4.88 -6.73
N VAL A 131 0.63 4.56 -8.00
CA VAL A 131 1.76 5.09 -8.80
C VAL A 131 1.59 6.60 -9.02
N ALA A 132 2.67 7.35 -8.79
CA ALA A 132 2.77 8.75 -9.18
C ALA A 132 3.40 8.90 -10.57
N GLY A 133 2.80 9.78 -11.38
CA GLY A 133 3.27 10.15 -12.70
C GLY A 133 2.83 9.22 -13.82
N GLU A 134 2.85 9.74 -15.05
CA GLU A 134 2.88 8.94 -16.29
C GLU A 134 4.31 8.53 -16.66
N ASP A 135 5.27 8.69 -15.74
CA ASP A 135 6.63 8.19 -15.84
C ASP A 135 6.63 6.66 -15.69
N VAL A 136 6.02 6.06 -16.71
CA VAL A 136 6.37 4.79 -17.32
C VAL A 136 7.86 4.58 -17.18
N CYS A 137 8.24 3.34 -16.90
CA CYS A 137 9.63 2.90 -16.86
C CYS A 137 10.32 3.08 -18.23
N GLN A 138 10.51 4.29 -18.75
CA GLN A 138 11.07 4.53 -20.09
C GLN A 138 12.45 3.88 -20.19
N SER A 139 12.56 2.79 -20.94
CA SER A 139 13.82 2.01 -21.00
C SER A 139 14.12 1.43 -22.37
N THR A 140 13.41 1.82 -23.43
CA THR A 140 13.70 1.25 -24.76
C THR A 140 14.82 1.99 -25.51
N ASN A 141 15.14 3.25 -25.18
CA ASN A 141 16.19 4.01 -25.87
C ASN A 141 17.63 3.77 -25.36
N LEU A 142 17.83 3.04 -24.26
CA LEU A 142 19.17 2.78 -23.69
C LEU A 142 19.79 1.45 -24.13
N LEU A 143 19.10 0.67 -24.97
CA LEU A 143 19.57 -0.64 -25.44
C LEU A 143 20.24 -0.60 -26.81
N SER A 144 20.31 0.57 -27.45
CA SER A 144 21.12 0.83 -28.64
C SER A 144 22.28 1.77 -28.29
N ASP A 145 23.49 1.28 -28.55
CA ASP A 145 24.77 1.98 -28.51
C ASP A 145 25.40 2.23 -27.13
N GLY A 146 26.41 1.40 -26.84
CA GLY A 146 27.37 1.65 -25.79
C GLY A 146 28.20 2.88 -26.12
N HIS A 147 27.80 4.03 -25.61
CA HIS A 147 28.68 5.09 -25.11
C HIS A 147 27.84 6.12 -24.36
N ASN A 148 28.00 6.14 -23.03
CA ASN A 148 27.38 7.09 -22.14
C ASN A 148 28.06 8.47 -22.32
N SER A 149 27.60 9.28 -23.29
CA SER A 149 28.20 10.59 -23.60
C SER A 149 27.49 11.79 -22.97
N GLU A 150 26.35 11.60 -22.31
CA GLU A 150 25.64 12.68 -21.60
C GLU A 150 26.10 12.88 -20.16
N LEU A 151 26.72 11.87 -19.54
CA LEU A 151 27.32 11.97 -18.19
C LEU A 151 28.71 12.61 -18.17
N GLN A 152 29.25 13.07 -19.32
CA GLN A 152 30.60 13.64 -19.42
C GLN A 152 30.64 15.13 -19.83
N LYS A 153 29.49 15.80 -20.03
CA LYS A 153 29.43 17.24 -20.40
C LYS A 153 29.20 18.19 -19.22
N LEU A 154 29.67 17.83 -18.02
CA LEU A 154 29.62 18.67 -16.82
C LEU A 154 30.95 19.36 -16.49
N CYS A 155 31.69 19.79 -17.50
CA CYS A 155 32.86 20.65 -17.32
C CYS A 155 32.88 21.75 -18.38
N THR A 156 32.44 22.97 -18.04
CA THR A 156 33.17 24.25 -18.22
C THR A 156 32.30 25.45 -17.86
N ASN A 157 32.79 26.28 -16.92
CA ASN A 157 32.66 27.75 -16.75
C ASN A 157 32.46 28.14 -15.28
N ASP A 158 33.57 28.45 -14.60
CA ASP A 158 33.64 28.73 -13.17
C ASP A 158 32.81 29.96 -12.73
N ALA A 159 32.52 30.89 -13.64
CA ALA A 159 31.65 32.04 -13.37
C ALA A 159 30.14 31.67 -13.35
N GLN A 160 29.71 30.72 -14.19
CA GLN A 160 28.32 30.23 -14.21
C GLN A 160 28.08 29.28 -13.02
N ASN A 161 29.09 28.49 -12.65
CA ASN A 161 29.05 27.61 -11.50
C ASN A 161 28.91 28.37 -10.17
N ALA A 162 29.52 29.55 -10.02
CA ALA A 162 29.39 30.36 -8.81
C ALA A 162 27.98 31.00 -8.68
N CYS A 163 27.38 31.44 -9.79
CA CYS A 163 26.03 32.00 -9.80
C CYS A 163 24.95 30.90 -9.61
N ASN A 164 25.18 29.73 -10.20
CA ASN A 164 24.35 28.53 -9.99
C ASN A 164 24.53 27.95 -8.58
N ALA A 165 25.72 28.01 -7.98
CA ALA A 165 25.98 27.57 -6.62
C ALA A 165 25.27 28.46 -5.58
N LYS A 166 25.16 29.77 -5.85
CA LYS A 166 24.42 30.70 -4.99
C LYS A 166 22.90 30.53 -5.13
N ALA A 167 22.39 30.37 -6.36
CA ALA A 167 20.98 30.05 -6.59
C ALA A 167 20.58 28.63 -6.14
N ALA A 168 21.52 27.68 -6.17
CA ALA A 168 21.36 26.34 -5.61
C ALA A 168 21.40 26.39 -4.08
N ALA A 169 22.30 27.16 -3.47
CA ALA A 169 22.34 27.36 -2.01
C ALA A 169 21.06 28.03 -1.48
N ASP A 170 20.54 29.04 -2.18
CA ASP A 170 19.28 29.70 -1.82
C ASP A 170 18.06 28.75 -2.01
N LYS A 171 18.09 27.86 -3.02
CA LYS A 171 17.10 26.76 -3.17
C LYS A 171 17.26 25.67 -2.10
N ASP A 172 18.49 25.38 -1.68
CA ASP A 172 18.82 24.33 -0.71
C ASP A 172 18.49 24.76 0.73
N GLU A 173 18.54 26.06 1.04
CA GLU A 173 17.95 26.65 2.25
C GLU A 173 16.41 26.72 2.20
N MET A 174 15.81 27.02 1.04
CA MET A 174 14.34 27.00 0.87
C MET A 174 13.71 25.60 0.88
N SER A 175 14.50 24.54 0.71
CA SER A 175 14.04 23.13 0.69
C SER A 175 14.06 22.45 2.07
N ALA A 176 14.56 23.14 3.11
CA ALA A 176 14.69 22.58 4.44
C ALA A 176 13.40 22.78 5.27
N LEU A 177 12.98 21.72 5.95
CA LEU A 177 11.90 21.78 6.93
C LEU A 177 12.36 22.54 8.18
N LEU A 178 11.42 23.23 8.83
CA LEU A 178 11.66 23.88 10.12
C LEU A 178 11.66 22.86 11.28
N GLY A 179 11.10 21.67 11.06
CA GLY A 179 11.20 20.51 11.93
C GLY A 179 11.95 19.33 11.30
N PHE A 180 12.15 18.27 12.09
CA PHE A 180 12.75 17.02 11.61
C PHE A 180 11.68 15.96 11.34
N ARG A 181 11.93 15.12 10.34
CA ARG A 181 11.18 13.89 10.04
C ARG A 181 12.08 12.68 10.21
N SER A 182 11.49 11.52 10.49
CA SER A 182 12.22 10.24 10.54
C SER A 182 12.11 9.54 9.19
N CYS A 183 13.25 9.09 8.64
CA CYS A 183 13.30 8.37 7.37
C CYS A 183 12.56 7.03 7.45
N TYR A 184 11.68 6.75 6.50
CA TYR A 184 10.94 5.50 6.44
C TYR A 184 11.85 4.25 6.40
N THR A 185 12.96 4.30 5.66
CA THR A 185 13.90 3.18 5.52
C THR A 185 14.85 3.08 6.72
N CYS A 186 15.72 4.06 6.93
CA CYS A 186 16.81 3.96 7.92
C CYS A 186 16.50 4.57 9.30
N LYS A 187 15.32 5.18 9.49
CA LYS A 187 14.85 5.81 10.73
C LYS A 187 15.65 7.04 11.21
N THR A 188 16.73 7.42 10.53
CA THR A 188 17.49 8.66 10.80
C THR A 188 16.61 9.89 10.64
N HIS A 189 16.83 10.90 11.49
CA HIS A 189 16.16 12.19 11.40
C HIS A 189 16.75 13.04 10.27
N PHE A 190 15.90 13.76 9.54
CA PHE A 190 16.29 14.63 8.44
C PHE A 190 15.33 15.81 8.30
N ASP A 191 15.79 16.91 7.74
CA ASP A 191 15.07 18.16 7.50
C ASP A 191 15.02 18.53 6.01
N LYS A 192 16.01 18.10 5.21
CA LYS A 192 16.01 18.28 3.75
C LYS A 192 15.15 17.25 3.03
N ILE A 193 14.13 17.71 2.29
CA ILE A 193 13.25 16.86 1.48
C ILE A 193 13.88 16.60 0.10
N HIS A 194 13.78 15.36 -0.38
CA HIS A 194 14.15 15.01 -1.76
C HIS A 194 13.06 15.48 -2.74
N HIS A 195 13.43 15.89 -3.96
CA HIS A 195 12.47 16.40 -4.96
C HIS A 195 11.31 15.43 -5.26
N PHE A 196 11.56 14.12 -5.13
CA PHE A 196 10.58 13.07 -5.35
C PHE A 196 9.89 12.55 -4.07
N TYR A 197 10.63 12.34 -2.97
CA TYR A 197 10.14 11.66 -1.76
C TYR A 197 10.11 12.59 -0.54
N ASP A 198 9.01 12.62 0.21
CA ASP A 198 8.88 13.39 1.46
C ASP A 198 9.13 12.59 2.75
N GLN A 199 9.26 11.26 2.64
CA GLN A 199 9.41 10.34 3.79
C GLN A 199 10.75 9.60 3.81
N LEU A 200 11.68 9.94 2.92
CA LEU A 200 13.01 9.35 2.88
C LEU A 200 14.06 10.45 3.08
N CYS A 201 15.07 10.18 3.92
CA CYS A 201 16.23 11.07 4.01
C CYS A 201 16.97 11.10 2.65
N PRO A 202 17.73 12.16 2.33
CA PRO A 202 18.34 12.33 1.01
C PRO A 202 19.09 11.10 0.49
N ARG A 203 19.87 10.44 1.34
CA ARG A 203 20.60 9.20 0.97
C ARG A 203 19.69 8.04 0.58
N CYS A 204 18.64 7.80 1.36
CA CYS A 204 17.70 6.71 1.06
C CYS A 204 16.81 7.06 -0.13
N ALA A 205 16.43 8.33 -0.26
CA ALA A 205 15.65 8.84 -1.37
C ALA A 205 16.39 8.64 -2.69
N GLU A 206 17.67 9.04 -2.76
CA GLU A 206 18.51 8.87 -3.95
C GLU A 206 18.63 7.39 -4.36
N LEU A 207 18.90 6.51 -3.39
CA LEU A 207 18.97 5.07 -3.66
C LEU A 207 17.65 4.55 -4.22
N ASN A 208 16.51 4.82 -3.58
CA ASN A 208 15.21 4.34 -4.07
C ASN A 208 14.92 4.93 -5.46
N PHE A 209 15.19 6.21 -5.68
CA PHE A 209 15.00 6.87 -6.97
C PHE A 209 15.83 6.20 -8.08
N SER A 210 17.12 5.99 -7.85
CA SER A 210 17.98 5.29 -8.81
C SER A 210 17.49 3.86 -9.12
N LYS A 211 16.98 3.17 -8.10
CA LYS A 211 16.49 1.78 -8.21
C LYS A 211 15.19 1.71 -9.01
N ARG A 212 14.38 2.78 -9.04
CA ARG A 212 13.21 2.86 -9.94
C ARG A 212 13.60 2.65 -11.40
N PHE A 213 14.80 3.05 -11.81
CA PHE A 213 15.27 2.96 -13.20
C PHE A 213 16.28 1.83 -13.42
N GLN A 214 16.52 1.00 -12.40
CA GLN A 214 17.43 -0.13 -12.53
C GLN A 214 16.89 -1.13 -13.57
N THR A 215 17.80 -1.62 -14.41
CA THR A 215 17.51 -2.59 -15.46
C THR A 215 18.72 -3.52 -15.68
N ALA A 216 18.53 -4.56 -16.48
CA ALA A 216 19.58 -5.44 -16.98
C ALA A 216 19.16 -5.98 -18.36
N ASN A 217 20.11 -6.41 -19.20
CA ASN A 217 19.75 -7.05 -20.46
C ASN A 217 19.20 -8.46 -20.21
N LEU A 218 17.90 -8.64 -20.42
CA LEU A 218 17.18 -9.92 -20.27
C LEU A 218 16.73 -10.51 -21.62
N ARG A 219 17.30 -10.06 -22.75
CA ARG A 219 16.95 -10.61 -24.06
C ARG A 219 17.22 -12.12 -24.10
N GLY A 220 16.25 -12.87 -24.61
CA GLY A 220 16.31 -14.33 -24.69
C GLY A 220 15.98 -15.06 -23.37
N LYS A 221 15.68 -14.33 -22.29
CA LYS A 221 15.21 -14.89 -21.02
C LYS A 221 13.69 -15.00 -21.00
N ILE A 222 13.17 -16.05 -20.35
CA ILE A 222 11.73 -16.23 -20.13
C ILE A 222 11.44 -16.07 -18.63
N ALA A 223 10.49 -15.20 -18.30
CA ALA A 223 10.07 -14.92 -16.94
C ALA A 223 8.60 -15.28 -16.71
N LEU A 224 8.28 -15.89 -15.57
CA LEU A 224 6.92 -16.11 -15.10
C LEU A 224 6.63 -15.15 -13.94
N VAL A 225 5.58 -14.33 -14.05
CA VAL A 225 5.15 -13.38 -13.02
C VAL A 225 3.70 -13.67 -12.63
N THR A 226 3.48 -13.97 -11.35
CA THR A 226 2.13 -14.27 -10.85
C THR A 226 1.42 -13.04 -10.30
N GLY A 227 0.10 -12.94 -10.51
CA GLY A 227 -0.69 -11.81 -10.01
C GLY A 227 -0.35 -10.49 -10.71
N ALA A 228 -0.07 -10.51 -12.01
CA ALA A 228 0.48 -9.38 -12.75
C ALA A 228 -0.57 -8.45 -13.40
N ARG A 229 -1.84 -8.55 -13.01
CA ARG A 229 -2.93 -7.70 -13.54
C ARG A 229 -2.84 -6.25 -13.07
N VAL A 230 -2.48 -6.03 -11.82
CA VAL A 230 -2.52 -4.70 -11.16
C VAL A 230 -1.35 -4.54 -10.20
N LYS A 231 -1.14 -3.30 -9.75
CA LYS A 231 -0.20 -2.93 -8.70
C LYS A 231 1.22 -3.46 -8.96
N ILE A 232 1.89 -4.01 -7.94
CA ILE A 232 3.29 -4.47 -7.96
C ILE A 232 3.53 -5.47 -9.10
N GLY A 233 2.67 -6.47 -9.26
CA GLY A 233 2.85 -7.51 -10.28
C GLY A 233 2.84 -6.95 -11.70
N PHE A 234 1.95 -5.99 -11.97
CA PHE A 234 1.90 -5.29 -13.25
C PHE A 234 3.23 -4.55 -13.51
N GLN A 235 3.73 -3.81 -12.53
CA GLN A 235 4.99 -3.06 -12.65
C GLN A 235 6.22 -3.98 -12.78
N VAL A 236 6.22 -5.13 -12.09
CA VAL A 236 7.26 -6.18 -12.24
C VAL A 236 7.27 -6.72 -13.66
N ALA A 237 6.10 -7.07 -14.21
CA ALA A 237 6.00 -7.57 -15.58
C ALA A 237 6.45 -6.53 -16.61
N ILE A 238 6.03 -5.28 -16.48
CA ILE A 238 6.46 -4.16 -17.33
C ILE A 238 7.97 -3.99 -17.31
N LYS A 239 8.60 -3.94 -16.12
CA LYS A 239 10.06 -3.80 -16.00
C LYS A 239 10.82 -4.95 -16.65
N LEU A 240 10.37 -6.19 -16.50
CA LEU A 240 10.98 -7.35 -17.15
C LEU A 240 10.82 -7.32 -18.68
N LEU A 241 9.65 -6.90 -19.17
CA LEU A 241 9.38 -6.72 -20.61
C LEU A 241 10.28 -5.63 -21.19
N LEU A 242 10.44 -4.50 -20.51
CA LEU A 242 11.28 -3.40 -20.97
C LEU A 242 12.78 -3.74 -20.91
N ALA A 243 13.18 -4.59 -19.96
CA ALA A 243 14.52 -5.18 -19.89
C ALA A 243 14.79 -6.23 -21.00
N GLY A 244 13.78 -6.61 -21.80
CA GLY A 244 13.93 -7.48 -22.97
C GLY A 244 13.51 -8.95 -22.77
N ALA A 245 12.98 -9.34 -21.60
CA ALA A 245 12.53 -10.71 -21.34
C ALA A 245 11.22 -11.04 -22.08
N ALA A 246 11.00 -12.31 -22.44
CA ALA A 246 9.65 -12.81 -22.68
C ALA A 246 8.97 -13.05 -21.32
N VAL A 247 7.73 -12.58 -21.14
CA VAL A 247 7.05 -12.61 -19.85
C VAL A 247 5.71 -13.31 -19.96
N ILE A 248 5.59 -14.39 -19.19
CA ILE A 248 4.36 -15.13 -18.90
C ILE A 248 3.74 -14.49 -17.67
N VAL A 249 2.55 -13.92 -17.81
CA VAL A 249 1.76 -13.31 -16.73
C VAL A 249 0.62 -14.23 -16.36
N THR A 250 0.42 -14.45 -15.05
CA THR A 250 -0.81 -15.09 -14.56
C THR A 250 -1.69 -14.14 -13.75
N THR A 251 -3.00 -14.32 -13.86
CA THR A 251 -4.03 -13.54 -13.17
C THR A 251 -5.35 -14.32 -13.16
N ARG A 252 -6.29 -13.98 -12.27
CA ARG A 252 -7.67 -14.49 -12.34
C ARG A 252 -8.49 -13.88 -13.48
N PHE A 253 -8.11 -12.67 -13.92
CA PHE A 253 -8.87 -11.86 -14.87
C PHE A 253 -7.97 -11.49 -16.07
N PRO A 254 -7.81 -12.40 -17.06
CA PRO A 254 -6.88 -12.22 -18.17
C PRO A 254 -7.30 -11.15 -19.19
N LYS A 255 -8.59 -10.94 -19.47
CA LYS A 255 -9.02 -9.86 -20.38
C LYS A 255 -8.77 -8.48 -19.79
N ASP A 256 -9.07 -8.30 -18.50
CA ASP A 256 -8.76 -7.05 -17.80
C ASP A 256 -7.25 -6.77 -17.76
N ALA A 257 -6.42 -7.80 -17.52
CA ALA A 257 -4.96 -7.64 -17.60
C ALA A 257 -4.52 -7.21 -19.00
N THR A 258 -5.07 -7.84 -20.04
CA THR A 258 -4.75 -7.54 -21.44
C THR A 258 -5.01 -6.08 -21.77
N GLU A 259 -6.19 -5.57 -21.43
CA GLU A 259 -6.51 -4.15 -21.64
C GLU A 259 -5.55 -3.21 -20.92
N ARG A 260 -5.08 -3.57 -19.71
CA ARG A 260 -4.12 -2.76 -18.96
C ARG A 260 -2.75 -2.73 -19.63
N PHE A 261 -2.27 -3.87 -20.13
CA PHE A 261 -0.99 -3.93 -20.86
C PHE A 261 -1.05 -3.20 -22.20
N VAL A 262 -2.14 -3.33 -22.95
CA VAL A 262 -2.34 -2.62 -24.24
C VAL A 262 -2.36 -1.10 -24.05
N LYS A 263 -2.90 -0.60 -22.93
CA LYS A 263 -2.92 0.83 -22.60
C LYS A 263 -1.55 1.38 -22.17
N HIS A 264 -0.54 0.54 -21.96
CA HIS A 264 0.77 0.99 -21.55
C HIS A 264 1.47 1.74 -22.72
N PRO A 265 2.06 2.93 -22.51
CA PRO A 265 2.64 3.72 -23.60
C PRO A 265 3.75 3.01 -24.41
N GLU A 266 4.52 2.13 -23.79
CA GLU A 266 5.56 1.33 -24.46
C GLU A 266 5.07 -0.04 -24.97
N TYR A 267 3.75 -0.30 -25.02
CA TYR A 267 3.19 -1.61 -25.41
C TYR A 267 3.78 -2.16 -26.72
N GLU A 268 3.91 -1.31 -27.74
CA GLU A 268 4.44 -1.68 -29.05
C GLU A 268 5.86 -2.28 -28.99
N THR A 269 6.65 -1.94 -27.98
CA THR A 269 8.04 -2.41 -27.81
C THR A 269 8.15 -3.83 -27.27
N PHE A 270 7.07 -4.36 -26.69
CA PHE A 270 7.09 -5.63 -25.97
C PHE A 270 5.90 -6.56 -26.23
N LYS A 271 4.91 -6.13 -27.02
CA LYS A 271 3.68 -6.89 -27.28
C LYS A 271 3.92 -8.35 -27.68
N ASP A 272 4.93 -8.62 -28.52
CA ASP A 272 5.24 -9.97 -29.02
C ASP A 272 5.90 -10.89 -27.97
N ARG A 273 6.30 -10.31 -26.84
CA ARG A 273 6.98 -10.99 -25.72
C ARG A 273 6.07 -11.16 -24.50
N LEU A 274 4.82 -10.72 -24.56
CA LEU A 274 3.85 -10.80 -23.48
C LEU A 274 2.85 -11.93 -23.72
N GLN A 275 2.69 -12.81 -22.75
CA GLN A 275 1.68 -13.87 -22.74
C GLN A 275 0.88 -13.81 -21.44
N ILE A 276 -0.45 -13.90 -21.51
CA ILE A 276 -1.33 -13.73 -20.35
C ILE A 276 -2.19 -14.98 -20.18
N PHE A 277 -2.16 -15.56 -18.99
CA PHE A 277 -2.92 -16.75 -18.63
C PHE A 277 -3.84 -16.51 -17.43
N GLY A 278 -5.06 -16.97 -17.57
CA GLY A 278 -6.12 -16.91 -16.58
C GLY A 278 -6.07 -18.09 -15.61
N ILE A 279 -5.47 -17.93 -14.43
CA ILE A 279 -5.37 -18.98 -13.39
C ILE A 279 -5.91 -18.47 -12.05
N ASP A 280 -6.79 -19.26 -11.42
CA ASP A 280 -7.20 -19.07 -10.03
C ASP A 280 -6.44 -20.05 -9.13
N PHE A 281 -5.60 -19.53 -8.24
CA PHE A 281 -4.75 -20.34 -7.36
C PHE A 281 -5.50 -21.02 -6.21
N ARG A 282 -6.82 -20.83 -6.10
CA ARG A 282 -7.68 -21.70 -5.26
C ARG A 282 -7.91 -23.06 -5.91
N ASP A 283 -7.74 -23.16 -7.24
CA ASP A 283 -7.81 -24.41 -7.99
C ASP A 283 -6.39 -24.92 -8.28
N LEU A 284 -5.88 -25.74 -7.37
CA LEU A 284 -4.52 -26.29 -7.46
C LEU A 284 -4.37 -27.32 -8.59
N VAL A 285 -5.46 -27.98 -9.00
CA VAL A 285 -5.45 -28.92 -10.13
C VAL A 285 -5.22 -28.16 -11.42
N HIS A 286 -5.96 -27.06 -11.62
CA HIS A 286 -5.78 -26.18 -12.79
C HIS A 286 -4.40 -25.50 -12.79
N LEU A 287 -3.82 -25.23 -11.62
CA LEU A 287 -2.44 -24.76 -11.50
C LEU A 287 -1.41 -25.82 -11.96
N GLU A 288 -1.57 -27.09 -11.57
CA GLU A 288 -0.67 -28.16 -12.05
C GLU A 288 -0.78 -28.34 -13.56
N GLN A 289 -2.00 -28.35 -14.09
CA GLN A 289 -2.28 -28.35 -15.52
C GLN A 289 -1.59 -27.19 -16.26
N PHE A 290 -1.62 -25.99 -15.68
CA PHE A 290 -0.86 -24.84 -16.20
C PHE A 290 0.65 -25.07 -16.17
N CYS A 291 1.20 -25.65 -15.09
CA CYS A 291 2.62 -25.98 -15.03
C CYS A 291 3.02 -26.97 -16.12
N ASP A 292 2.21 -28.02 -16.36
CA ASP A 292 2.47 -29.01 -17.41
C ASP A 292 2.37 -28.40 -18.82
N PHE A 293 1.41 -27.48 -19.04
CA PHE A 293 1.34 -26.69 -20.26
C PHE A 293 2.60 -25.83 -20.45
N VAL A 294 3.08 -25.15 -19.40
CA VAL A 294 4.31 -24.35 -19.46
C VAL A 294 5.53 -25.24 -19.78
N ILE A 295 5.65 -26.40 -19.14
CA ILE A 295 6.75 -27.35 -19.37
C ILE A 295 6.77 -27.88 -20.81
N SER A 296 5.59 -28.13 -21.40
CA SER A 296 5.48 -28.63 -22.77
C SER A 296 5.66 -27.54 -23.84
N ARG A 297 5.21 -26.31 -23.55
CA ARG A 297 5.17 -25.22 -24.54
C ARG A 297 6.45 -24.42 -24.62
N TYR A 298 7.15 -24.22 -23.50
CA TYR A 298 8.32 -23.35 -23.43
C TYR A 298 9.61 -24.18 -23.37
N PRO A 299 10.65 -23.81 -24.14
CA PRO A 299 11.90 -24.56 -24.16
C PRO A 299 12.72 -24.37 -22.88
N ARG A 300 12.50 -23.26 -22.17
CA ARG A 300 13.28 -22.84 -21.00
C ARG A 300 12.45 -21.93 -20.10
N LEU A 301 12.93 -21.75 -18.87
CA LEU A 301 12.49 -20.72 -17.94
C LEU A 301 13.73 -20.16 -17.25
N ASP A 302 13.74 -18.88 -16.91
CA ASP A 302 14.90 -18.21 -16.31
C ASP A 302 14.55 -17.47 -15.02
N ILE A 303 13.34 -16.92 -14.95
CA ILE A 303 12.90 -16.08 -13.83
C ILE A 303 11.51 -16.52 -13.39
N ILE A 304 11.30 -16.67 -12.09
CA ILE A 304 9.97 -16.81 -11.49
C ILE A 304 9.80 -15.75 -10.42
N VAL A 305 8.74 -14.95 -10.52
CA VAL A 305 8.35 -13.99 -9.49
C VAL A 305 6.98 -14.39 -8.95
N HIS A 306 7.00 -14.94 -7.73
CA HIS A 306 5.80 -15.27 -6.96
C HIS A 306 5.28 -14.00 -6.28
N ASN A 307 4.46 -13.24 -7.02
CA ASN A 307 3.86 -12.00 -6.55
C ASN A 307 2.39 -12.13 -6.14
N ALA A 308 1.64 -13.07 -6.73
CA ALA A 308 0.24 -13.31 -6.37
C ALA A 308 0.11 -13.55 -4.87
N CYS A 309 -0.72 -12.74 -4.22
CA CYS A 309 -0.89 -12.76 -2.78
C CYS A 309 -2.29 -12.24 -2.41
N GLN A 310 -2.92 -12.89 -1.44
CA GLN A 310 -4.11 -12.40 -0.75
C GLN A 310 -3.70 -11.90 0.64
N THR A 311 -3.82 -10.59 0.86
CA THR A 311 -3.70 -9.94 2.18
C THR A 311 -5.09 -9.67 2.78
N VAL A 312 -6.02 -9.24 1.93
CA VAL A 312 -7.43 -9.05 2.26
C VAL A 312 -8.30 -9.93 1.39
N ARG A 313 -9.14 -10.77 2.01
CA ARG A 313 -10.16 -11.55 1.30
C ARG A 313 -11.25 -10.61 0.79
N ARG A 314 -11.57 -10.73 -0.50
CA ARG A 314 -12.69 -10.02 -1.12
C ARG A 314 -13.76 -11.05 -1.51
N PRO A 315 -15.04 -10.80 -1.21
CA PRO A 315 -16.12 -11.73 -1.52
C PRO A 315 -16.42 -11.76 -3.03
N PRO A 316 -17.18 -12.75 -3.53
CA PRO A 316 -17.63 -12.82 -4.92
C PRO A 316 -18.22 -11.51 -5.47
N THR A 317 -19.05 -10.82 -4.66
CA THR A 317 -19.70 -9.55 -4.99
C THR A 317 -18.70 -8.47 -5.44
N TYR A 318 -17.53 -8.40 -4.80
CA TYR A 318 -16.46 -7.46 -5.15
C TYR A 318 -15.96 -7.65 -6.60
N TYR A 319 -15.94 -8.89 -7.08
CA TYR A 319 -15.41 -9.24 -8.39
C TYR A 319 -16.48 -9.22 -9.49
N LYS A 320 -17.77 -9.05 -9.16
CA LYS A 320 -18.86 -9.13 -10.14
C LYS A 320 -18.63 -8.26 -11.38
N PRO A 321 -18.24 -6.97 -11.30
CA PRO A 321 -17.98 -6.16 -12.50
C PRO A 321 -16.83 -6.70 -13.37
N LEU A 322 -15.80 -7.28 -12.74
CA LEU A 322 -14.69 -7.91 -13.45
C LEU A 322 -15.13 -9.21 -14.13
N VAL A 323 -15.95 -10.02 -13.47
CA VAL A 323 -16.46 -11.26 -14.06
C VAL A 323 -17.37 -10.97 -15.25
N GLU A 324 -18.25 -9.97 -15.14
CA GLU A 324 -19.09 -9.51 -16.27
C GLU A 324 -18.26 -9.05 -17.46
N LYS A 325 -17.11 -8.42 -17.21
CA LYS A 325 -16.16 -8.06 -18.27
C LYS A 325 -15.47 -9.28 -18.87
N GLU A 326 -15.04 -10.22 -18.03
CA GLU A 326 -14.35 -11.45 -18.45
C GLU A 326 -15.27 -12.41 -19.22
N THR A 327 -16.58 -12.37 -19.02
CA THR A 327 -17.54 -13.23 -19.75
C THR A 327 -17.97 -12.67 -21.11
N ARG A 328 -17.65 -11.40 -21.43
CA ARG A 328 -17.96 -10.81 -22.74
C ARG A 328 -17.23 -11.52 -23.88
N THR A 329 -17.88 -11.60 -25.03
CA THR A 329 -17.31 -12.15 -26.26
C THR A 329 -16.06 -11.37 -26.70
N LEU A 330 -15.04 -12.10 -27.15
CA LEU A 330 -13.75 -11.49 -27.55
C LEU A 330 -13.86 -10.77 -28.89
N GLU A 331 -14.86 -11.13 -29.70
CA GLU A 331 -15.16 -10.54 -31.01
C GLU A 331 -15.46 -9.04 -30.91
N ALA A 332 -15.95 -8.58 -29.76
CA ALA A 332 -16.23 -7.17 -29.48
C ALA A 332 -14.99 -6.37 -29.03
N SER A 333 -13.84 -7.03 -28.80
CA SER A 333 -12.60 -6.38 -28.34
C SER A 333 -11.71 -5.96 -29.51
N THR A 334 -10.71 -5.10 -29.26
CA THR A 334 -9.74 -4.69 -30.28
C THR A 334 -8.89 -5.86 -30.78
N LYS A 335 -8.26 -5.73 -31.96
CA LYS A 335 -7.45 -6.80 -32.55
C LYS A 335 -6.25 -7.17 -31.66
N GLU A 336 -5.66 -6.19 -30.99
CA GLU A 336 -4.54 -6.36 -30.07
C GLU A 336 -4.95 -7.24 -28.87
N ILE A 337 -6.14 -6.98 -28.31
CA ILE A 337 -6.69 -7.78 -27.20
C ILE A 337 -6.97 -9.21 -27.66
N GLN A 338 -7.57 -9.37 -28.84
CA GLN A 338 -7.86 -10.69 -29.40
C GLN A 338 -6.57 -11.50 -29.63
N LEU A 339 -5.51 -10.88 -30.12
CA LEU A 339 -4.22 -11.54 -30.38
C LEU A 339 -3.58 -12.04 -29.07
N LEU A 340 -3.50 -11.19 -28.04
CA LEU A 340 -2.94 -11.58 -26.75
C LEU A 340 -3.72 -12.70 -26.06
N MET A 341 -5.04 -12.74 -26.27
CA MET A 341 -5.91 -13.79 -25.72
C MET A 341 -5.80 -15.14 -26.45
N ASN A 342 -5.09 -15.22 -27.59
CA ASN A 342 -4.89 -16.50 -28.27
C ASN A 342 -4.10 -17.50 -27.42
N HIS A 343 -3.13 -17.03 -26.62
CA HIS A 343 -2.39 -17.90 -25.69
C HIS A 343 -3.29 -18.50 -24.61
N GLN A 344 -4.20 -17.69 -24.06
CA GLN A 344 -5.19 -18.18 -23.09
C GLN A 344 -6.13 -19.21 -23.73
N ARG A 345 -6.61 -18.95 -24.96
CA ARG A 345 -7.46 -19.91 -25.69
C ARG A 345 -6.73 -21.22 -25.99
N GLU A 346 -5.47 -21.14 -26.42
CA GLU A 346 -4.62 -22.33 -26.66
C GLU A 346 -4.50 -23.18 -25.39
N PHE A 347 -4.29 -22.54 -24.23
CA PHE A 347 -4.26 -23.22 -22.94
C PHE A 347 -5.62 -23.85 -22.58
N GLU A 348 -6.73 -23.12 -22.70
CA GLU A 348 -8.08 -23.64 -22.44
C GLU A 348 -8.43 -24.83 -23.35
N MET A 349 -8.05 -24.76 -24.63
CA MET A 349 -8.20 -25.87 -25.58
C MET A 349 -7.34 -27.08 -25.19
N HIS A 350 -6.10 -26.86 -24.75
CA HIS A 350 -5.22 -27.92 -24.27
C HIS A 350 -5.84 -28.65 -23.08
N ILE A 351 -6.36 -27.92 -22.10
CA ILE A 351 -7.02 -28.52 -20.93
C ILE A 351 -8.30 -29.27 -21.32
N THR A 352 -9.10 -28.69 -22.21
CA THR A 352 -10.33 -29.34 -22.70
C THR A 352 -9.99 -30.64 -23.44
N SER A 353 -8.89 -30.69 -24.19
CA SER A 353 -8.45 -31.91 -24.89
C SER A 353 -7.97 -33.04 -23.96
N LEU A 354 -7.54 -32.69 -22.74
CA LEU A 354 -7.14 -33.65 -21.71
C LEU A 354 -8.34 -34.19 -20.91
N ALA A 355 -9.51 -33.54 -20.98
CA ALA A 355 -10.73 -34.02 -20.34
C ALA A 355 -11.33 -35.19 -21.16
N LEU A 356 -11.57 -36.33 -20.51
CA LEU A 356 -12.14 -37.52 -21.15
C LEU A 356 -13.54 -37.23 -21.73
N PRO A 357 -13.93 -37.79 -22.89
CA PRO A 357 -15.30 -37.73 -23.37
C PRO A 357 -16.20 -38.48 -22.39
N VAL A 358 -17.21 -37.79 -21.84
CA VAL A 358 -18.26 -38.43 -21.04
C VAL A 358 -19.06 -39.35 -21.96
N THR A 359 -18.97 -40.67 -21.75
CA THR A 359 -19.81 -41.65 -22.45
C THR A 359 -21.28 -41.40 -22.10
N SER A 360 -22.13 -41.33 -23.11
CA SER A 360 -23.54 -40.90 -23.07
C SER A 360 -24.53 -41.82 -22.32
N ASP A 361 -24.07 -42.76 -21.50
CA ASP A 361 -24.91 -43.82 -20.91
C ASP A 361 -25.19 -43.70 -19.40
N ALA A 362 -25.05 -42.51 -18.82
CA ALA A 362 -25.39 -42.27 -17.41
C ALA A 362 -26.66 -41.42 -17.25
N LYS A 363 -27.83 -41.99 -17.57
CA LYS A 363 -29.14 -41.33 -17.34
C LYS A 363 -29.66 -41.40 -15.89
N ASN A 364 -28.95 -42.01 -14.94
CA ASN A 364 -29.40 -42.11 -13.55
C ASN A 364 -28.23 -42.15 -12.54
N SER A 365 -27.47 -41.06 -12.43
CA SER A 365 -26.62 -40.86 -11.24
C SER A 365 -26.59 -39.40 -10.81
N ILE A 366 -26.71 -39.20 -9.51
CA ILE A 366 -26.87 -37.94 -8.81
C ILE A 366 -25.60 -37.09 -8.96
N THR A 367 -25.74 -35.95 -9.66
CA THR A 367 -24.98 -34.69 -9.58
C THR A 367 -23.60 -34.70 -8.90
N THR A 368 -22.62 -35.42 -9.44
CA THR A 368 -21.20 -35.17 -9.18
C THR A 368 -20.40 -35.42 -10.47
N GLY A 369 -19.84 -34.36 -11.07
CA GLY A 369 -18.81 -34.52 -12.10
C GLY A 369 -19.16 -34.21 -13.56
N ASN A 370 -20.04 -33.24 -13.85
CA ASN A 370 -19.93 -32.55 -15.15
C ASN A 370 -18.71 -31.63 -15.07
N THR A 371 -17.58 -32.00 -15.68
CA THR A 371 -16.38 -31.16 -15.81
C THR A 371 -16.65 -30.00 -16.76
N ILE A 372 -17.47 -29.05 -16.34
CA ILE A 372 -17.53 -27.75 -16.98
C ILE A 372 -16.18 -27.09 -16.67
N VAL A 373 -15.35 -26.92 -17.71
CA VAL A 373 -14.12 -26.12 -17.60
C VAL A 373 -14.54 -24.67 -17.36
N MET A 374 -14.71 -24.30 -16.09
CA MET A 374 -15.03 -22.93 -15.71
C MET A 374 -13.80 -22.05 -15.92
N SER A 375 -13.99 -20.86 -16.47
CA SER A 375 -12.90 -19.89 -16.59
C SER A 375 -12.39 -19.47 -15.21
N SER A 376 -11.13 -19.05 -15.13
CA SER A 376 -10.53 -18.56 -13.88
C SER A 376 -11.29 -17.37 -13.27
N ALA A 377 -11.87 -16.51 -14.10
CA ALA A 377 -12.73 -15.43 -13.65
C ALA A 377 -14.02 -15.95 -13.00
N LEU A 378 -14.70 -16.92 -13.63
CA LEU A 378 -15.92 -17.53 -13.07
C LEU A 378 -15.66 -18.31 -11.77
N LYS A 379 -14.47 -18.91 -11.63
CA LYS A 379 -14.06 -19.55 -10.36
C LYS A 379 -14.10 -18.56 -9.20
N SER A 380 -13.83 -17.26 -9.42
CA SER A 380 -13.97 -16.21 -8.39
C SER A 380 -15.37 -16.06 -7.79
N GLN A 381 -16.39 -16.61 -8.46
CA GLN A 381 -17.79 -16.57 -8.01
C GLN A 381 -18.24 -17.83 -7.29
N VAL A 382 -17.39 -18.86 -7.21
CA VAL A 382 -17.72 -20.11 -6.51
C VAL A 382 -17.59 -19.86 -5.00
N PRO A 383 -18.69 -19.96 -4.23
CA PRO A 383 -18.62 -19.89 -2.78
C PRO A 383 -17.92 -21.13 -2.24
N MET A 384 -17.06 -20.96 -1.22
CA MET A 384 -16.30 -22.09 -0.68
C MET A 384 -17.10 -22.85 0.40
N ILE A 385 -17.87 -22.12 1.22
CA ILE A 385 -18.84 -22.70 2.17
C ILE A 385 -20.17 -21.92 2.10
N ALA A 386 -21.30 -22.61 2.27
CA ALA A 386 -22.62 -21.98 2.32
C ALA A 386 -22.75 -21.05 3.55
N GLY A 387 -23.17 -19.80 3.33
CA GLY A 387 -23.36 -18.80 4.39
C GLY A 387 -22.08 -18.10 4.86
N GLU A 388 -21.02 -18.11 4.06
CA GLU A 388 -19.72 -17.48 4.38
C GLU A 388 -19.71 -15.95 4.23
N ASP A 389 -20.68 -15.38 3.53
CA ASP A 389 -20.77 -13.94 3.33
C ASP A 389 -21.20 -13.27 4.65
N SER A 390 -20.39 -12.33 5.11
CA SER A 390 -20.67 -11.51 6.29
C SER A 390 -21.89 -10.61 6.04
N SER A 391 -22.55 -10.18 7.12
CA SER A 391 -23.56 -9.11 7.03
C SER A 391 -23.00 -7.81 6.40
N ASP A 392 -21.68 -7.62 6.49
CA ASP A 392 -20.96 -6.49 5.89
C ASP A 392 -20.66 -6.68 4.40
N ASP A 393 -20.83 -7.87 3.81
CA ASP A 393 -20.59 -8.14 2.39
C ASP A 393 -21.78 -7.76 1.48
N ASN A 394 -22.65 -6.86 1.99
CA ASN A 394 -23.82 -6.38 1.26
C ASN A 394 -23.42 -5.52 0.04
N VAL A 395 -24.33 -5.41 -0.93
CA VAL A 395 -24.12 -4.66 -2.18
C VAL A 395 -23.73 -3.19 -1.92
N GLY A 396 -24.22 -2.59 -0.82
CA GLY A 396 -23.88 -1.22 -0.45
C GLY A 396 -22.41 -1.00 -0.09
N ALA A 397 -21.67 -2.06 0.24
CA ALA A 397 -20.24 -2.00 0.51
C ALA A 397 -19.38 -1.94 -0.77
N PHE A 398 -19.96 -2.28 -1.93
CA PHE A 398 -19.28 -2.35 -3.23
C PHE A 398 -20.06 -1.55 -4.28
N PRO A 399 -20.01 -0.21 -4.24
CA PRO A 399 -20.82 0.60 -5.14
C PRO A 399 -20.43 0.39 -6.62
N ASP A 400 -21.43 0.14 -7.46
CA ASP A 400 -21.24 -0.17 -8.87
C ASP A 400 -20.52 0.97 -9.62
N GLY A 401 -19.57 0.60 -10.48
CA GLY A 401 -18.83 1.56 -11.31
C GLY A 401 -17.76 2.38 -10.59
N MET A 402 -17.67 2.30 -9.26
CA MET A 402 -16.71 3.08 -8.48
C MET A 402 -15.39 2.33 -8.29
N VAL A 403 -14.28 3.00 -8.64
CA VAL A 403 -12.94 2.44 -8.55
C VAL A 403 -11.98 3.30 -7.74
N ASP A 404 -11.00 2.66 -7.11
CA ASP A 404 -9.89 3.28 -6.41
C ASP A 404 -8.84 3.87 -7.38
N VAL A 405 -7.78 4.48 -6.84
CA VAL A 405 -6.67 5.04 -7.63
C VAL A 405 -5.93 4.02 -8.50
N ASN A 406 -6.11 2.73 -8.25
CA ASN A 406 -5.53 1.62 -9.01
C ASN A 406 -6.51 1.03 -10.04
N GLY A 407 -7.70 1.63 -10.17
CA GLY A 407 -8.77 1.13 -11.03
C GLY A 407 -9.33 -0.20 -10.54
N GLN A 408 -9.36 -0.43 -9.23
CA GLN A 408 -10.01 -1.59 -8.60
C GLN A 408 -11.34 -1.16 -7.95
N GLN A 409 -12.32 -2.06 -7.90
CA GLN A 409 -13.58 -1.84 -7.19
C GLN A 409 -13.32 -1.28 -5.78
N VAL A 410 -14.04 -0.23 -5.40
CA VAL A 410 -14.00 0.32 -4.04
C VAL A 410 -14.63 -0.67 -3.08
N ASP A 411 -13.96 -0.90 -1.94
CA ASP A 411 -14.47 -1.70 -0.82
C ASP A 411 -14.69 -0.78 0.39
N LEU A 412 -15.96 -0.54 0.73
CA LEU A 412 -16.40 0.32 1.82
C LEU A 412 -16.72 -0.45 3.11
N ARG A 413 -16.41 -1.75 3.18
CA ARG A 413 -16.65 -2.55 4.38
C ARG A 413 -15.97 -1.92 5.59
N SER A 414 -16.67 -1.92 6.72
CA SER A 414 -16.16 -1.38 7.98
C SER A 414 -15.13 -2.30 8.65
N HIS A 415 -15.15 -3.57 8.26
CA HIS A 415 -14.30 -4.63 8.78
C HIS A 415 -13.83 -5.54 7.63
N ASN A 416 -12.55 -5.96 7.68
CA ASN A 416 -11.95 -6.82 6.65
C ASN A 416 -10.88 -7.75 7.26
N SER A 417 -10.34 -8.67 6.46
CA SER A 417 -9.32 -9.66 6.86
C SER A 417 -8.11 -9.07 7.61
N TRP A 418 -7.76 -7.82 7.33
CA TRP A 418 -6.60 -7.17 7.94
C TRP A 418 -6.77 -6.94 9.44
N LEU A 419 -8.01 -6.87 9.91
CA LEU A 419 -8.35 -6.63 11.31
C LEU A 419 -8.76 -7.90 12.08
N LEU A 420 -8.99 -9.02 11.40
CA LEU A 420 -9.48 -10.26 12.02
C LEU A 420 -8.45 -10.88 12.97
N ARG A 421 -8.92 -11.41 14.09
CA ARG A 421 -8.14 -12.13 15.11
C ARG A 421 -8.47 -13.63 15.10
N ILE A 422 -7.75 -14.40 15.92
CA ILE A 422 -8.08 -15.82 16.12
C ILE A 422 -9.53 -15.95 16.65
N GLY A 423 -10.30 -16.87 16.07
CA GLY A 423 -11.74 -17.01 16.34
C GLY A 423 -12.65 -16.16 15.45
N GLU A 424 -12.11 -15.16 14.72
CA GLU A 424 -12.86 -14.30 13.80
C GLU A 424 -12.64 -14.68 12.31
N ILE A 425 -11.70 -15.59 12.02
CA ILE A 425 -11.32 -15.95 10.64
C ILE A 425 -12.02 -17.24 10.22
N ALA A 426 -12.77 -17.17 9.13
CA ALA A 426 -13.45 -18.33 8.56
C ALA A 426 -12.46 -19.35 7.98
N THR A 427 -12.77 -20.65 8.10
CA THR A 427 -11.94 -21.74 7.56
C THR A 427 -11.60 -21.57 6.07
N PRO A 428 -12.55 -21.19 5.18
CA PRO A 428 -12.24 -20.97 3.78
C PRO A 428 -11.20 -19.87 3.55
N GLU A 429 -11.27 -18.78 4.31
CA GLU A 429 -10.31 -17.69 4.18
C GLU A 429 -8.88 -18.14 4.49
N VAL A 430 -8.71 -18.96 5.53
CA VAL A 430 -7.39 -19.56 5.84
C VAL A 430 -6.93 -20.46 4.70
N ALA A 431 -7.81 -21.32 4.20
CA ALA A 431 -7.49 -22.24 3.11
C ALA A 431 -7.12 -21.50 1.81
N GLU A 432 -7.87 -20.46 1.44
CA GLU A 432 -7.59 -19.61 0.28
C GLU A 432 -6.24 -18.90 0.42
N VAL A 433 -5.97 -18.31 1.58
CA VAL A 433 -4.71 -17.60 1.83
C VAL A 433 -3.52 -18.56 1.74
N PHE A 434 -3.63 -19.77 2.28
CA PHE A 434 -2.57 -20.77 2.15
C PHE A 434 -2.44 -21.33 0.73
N ALA A 435 -3.55 -21.57 0.03
CA ALA A 435 -3.54 -22.01 -1.36
C ALA A 435 -2.81 -21.00 -2.26
N ILE A 436 -3.15 -19.72 -2.13
CA ILE A 436 -2.62 -18.64 -2.96
C ILE A 436 -1.19 -18.26 -2.56
N ASN A 437 -0.93 -18.03 -1.26
CA ASN A 437 0.32 -17.42 -0.81
C ASN A 437 1.43 -18.44 -0.55
N THR A 438 1.08 -19.73 -0.38
CA THR A 438 2.03 -20.78 0.04
C THR A 438 2.06 -21.96 -0.94
N LEU A 439 0.93 -22.63 -1.14
CA LEU A 439 0.87 -23.87 -1.91
C LEU A 439 1.12 -23.61 -3.40
N ALA A 440 0.54 -22.55 -3.97
CA ALA A 440 0.77 -22.22 -5.37
C ALA A 440 2.25 -21.94 -5.68
N PRO A 441 2.97 -21.06 -4.93
CA PRO A 441 4.42 -20.92 -5.08
C PRO A 441 5.19 -22.23 -4.92
N PHE A 442 4.82 -23.06 -3.93
CA PHE A 442 5.46 -24.35 -3.70
C PHE A 442 5.29 -25.31 -4.90
N ILE A 443 4.06 -25.49 -5.39
CA ILE A 443 3.74 -26.34 -6.53
C ILE A 443 4.48 -25.87 -7.77
N MET A 444 4.43 -24.57 -8.07
CA MET A 444 5.15 -24.01 -9.21
C MET A 444 6.66 -24.23 -9.10
N ASN A 445 7.27 -24.00 -7.94
CA ASN A 445 8.71 -24.28 -7.75
C ASN A 445 9.01 -25.77 -7.94
N ASN A 446 8.22 -26.66 -7.32
CA ASN A 446 8.42 -28.10 -7.39
C ASN A 446 8.32 -28.64 -8.82
N ARG A 447 7.40 -28.09 -9.64
CA ARG A 447 7.19 -28.53 -11.02
C ARG A 447 8.07 -27.82 -12.05
N LEU A 448 8.40 -26.54 -11.86
CA LEU A 448 9.09 -25.72 -12.87
C LEU A 448 10.60 -25.62 -12.67
N VAL A 449 11.16 -26.08 -11.54
CA VAL A 449 12.63 -26.18 -11.37
C VAL A 449 13.31 -27.00 -12.47
N PRO A 450 12.81 -28.17 -12.90
CA PRO A 450 13.37 -28.88 -14.05
C PRO A 450 13.40 -28.04 -15.34
N LEU A 451 12.44 -27.14 -15.54
CA LEU A 451 12.41 -26.22 -16.69
C LEU A 451 13.42 -25.08 -16.54
N LEU A 452 13.66 -24.60 -15.31
CA LEU A 452 14.76 -23.68 -15.01
C LEU A 452 16.13 -24.31 -15.31
N GLU A 453 16.29 -25.61 -15.03
CA GLU A 453 17.54 -26.34 -15.31
C GLU A 453 17.81 -26.56 -16.81
N LYS A 454 16.78 -26.52 -17.67
CA LYS A 454 16.97 -26.54 -19.13
C LYS A 454 17.69 -25.29 -19.64
N SER A 455 17.62 -24.18 -18.92
CA SER A 455 18.48 -23.02 -19.17
C SER A 455 19.92 -23.40 -18.86
N GLY A 456 20.85 -23.19 -19.79
CA GLY A 456 22.23 -23.70 -19.72
C GLY A 456 22.92 -23.48 -18.38
N ILE A 457 23.87 -24.35 -18.01
CA ILE A 457 24.47 -24.37 -16.66
C ILE A 457 25.16 -23.05 -16.26
N THR A 458 25.62 -22.28 -17.25
CA THR A 458 26.23 -20.95 -17.12
C THR A 458 25.22 -19.83 -16.97
N ASP A 459 23.96 -20.05 -17.32
CA ASP A 459 22.90 -19.07 -17.10
C ASP A 459 22.55 -19.02 -15.62
N LYS A 460 22.40 -17.80 -15.10
CA LYS A 460 21.85 -17.54 -13.77
C LYS A 460 20.33 -17.47 -13.87
N LYS A 461 19.64 -18.19 -12.99
CA LYS A 461 18.18 -18.22 -12.90
C LYS A 461 17.75 -17.67 -11.56
N PHE A 462 16.57 -17.08 -11.50
CA PHE A 462 16.12 -16.39 -10.30
C PHE A 462 14.72 -16.81 -9.91
N ILE A 463 14.51 -17.03 -8.61
CA ILE A 463 13.18 -17.17 -8.03
C ILE A 463 13.04 -16.08 -6.97
N VAL A 464 12.05 -15.22 -7.11
CA VAL A 464 11.74 -14.18 -6.12
C VAL A 464 10.37 -14.45 -5.53
N ASN A 465 10.36 -14.68 -4.22
CA ASN A 465 9.15 -14.76 -3.42
C ASN A 465 8.82 -13.37 -2.87
N VAL A 466 7.72 -12.77 -3.34
CA VAL A 466 7.27 -11.47 -2.83
C VAL A 466 6.63 -11.68 -1.46
N SER A 467 7.40 -11.34 -0.44
CA SER A 467 7.01 -11.44 0.96
C SER A 467 6.77 -10.05 1.54
N ALA A 468 6.62 -10.01 2.85
CA ALA A 468 6.47 -8.77 3.59
C ALA A 468 6.92 -8.97 5.03
N MET A 469 7.00 -7.88 5.78
CA MET A 469 7.25 -7.91 7.21
C MET A 469 6.30 -8.80 8.02
N GLU A 470 5.11 -9.09 7.50
CA GLU A 470 4.11 -10.01 8.05
C GLU A 470 4.69 -11.44 8.20
N GLY A 471 5.67 -11.81 7.38
CA GLY A 471 6.38 -13.08 7.48
C GLY A 471 7.51 -13.13 8.53
N LYS A 472 7.86 -12.00 9.17
CA LYS A 472 8.95 -11.94 10.16
C LYS A 472 8.57 -12.48 11.52
N PHE A 473 9.49 -13.21 12.16
CA PHE A 473 9.31 -13.68 13.55
C PHE A 473 9.74 -12.61 14.56
N TYR A 474 10.92 -12.03 14.39
CA TYR A 474 11.54 -11.16 15.40
C TYR A 474 11.15 -9.68 15.25
N ARG A 475 9.84 -9.40 15.35
CA ARG A 475 9.30 -8.04 15.41
C ARG A 475 8.05 -7.96 16.25
N TYR A 476 7.66 -6.74 16.64
CA TYR A 476 6.34 -6.53 17.20
C TYR A 476 5.23 -6.90 16.19
N LYS A 477 4.24 -7.67 16.67
CA LYS A 477 3.08 -8.13 15.92
C LYS A 477 1.81 -7.73 16.67
N THR A 478 0.83 -7.26 15.90
CA THR A 478 -0.55 -7.12 16.39
C THR A 478 -1.24 -8.49 16.38
N PRO A 479 -2.33 -8.69 17.16
CA PRO A 479 -3.10 -9.93 17.13
C PRO A 479 -3.92 -10.15 15.84
N ASN A 480 -3.90 -9.18 14.91
CA ASN A 480 -4.70 -9.17 13.69
C ASN A 480 -4.02 -9.96 12.55
N HIS A 481 -4.83 -10.36 11.55
CA HIS A 481 -4.45 -11.08 10.32
C HIS A 481 -3.45 -12.24 10.51
N PRO A 482 -3.58 -13.10 11.55
CA PRO A 482 -2.62 -14.16 11.82
C PRO A 482 -2.47 -15.16 10.66
N HIS A 483 -3.54 -15.42 9.90
CA HIS A 483 -3.50 -16.30 8.72
C HIS A 483 -2.56 -15.77 7.62
N THR A 484 -2.55 -14.45 7.38
CA THR A 484 -1.62 -13.81 6.42
C THR A 484 -0.19 -13.84 6.93
N ASN A 485 0.02 -13.56 8.24
CA ASN A 485 1.34 -13.68 8.88
C ASN A 485 1.90 -15.10 8.74
N MET A 486 1.08 -16.12 9.03
CA MET A 486 1.46 -17.53 8.90
C MET A 486 1.85 -17.90 7.47
N ALA A 487 1.06 -17.48 6.48
CA ALA A 487 1.34 -17.80 5.08
C ALA A 487 2.62 -17.11 4.57
N LYS A 488 2.86 -15.84 4.93
CA LYS A 488 4.11 -15.14 4.60
C LYS A 488 5.32 -15.76 5.29
N ALA A 489 5.18 -16.21 6.53
CA ALA A 489 6.24 -16.93 7.23
C ALA A 489 6.56 -18.28 6.56
N ALA A 490 5.54 -19.01 6.09
CA ALA A 490 5.73 -20.25 5.33
C ALA A 490 6.47 -20.01 4.00
N LEU A 491 6.12 -18.94 3.28
CA LEU A 491 6.81 -18.53 2.05
C LEU A 491 8.28 -18.16 2.30
N ASN A 492 8.55 -17.41 3.38
CA ASN A 492 9.92 -17.11 3.83
C ASN A 492 10.68 -18.39 4.18
N MET A 493 10.05 -19.32 4.90
CA MET A 493 10.65 -20.59 5.27
C MET A 493 11.00 -21.44 4.04
N MET A 494 10.14 -21.50 3.03
CA MET A 494 10.46 -22.19 1.77
C MET A 494 11.74 -21.62 1.13
N THR A 495 11.87 -20.29 1.09
CA THR A 495 13.10 -19.63 0.60
C THR A 495 14.32 -20.07 1.39
N ARG A 496 14.24 -19.96 2.72
CA ARG A 496 15.36 -20.27 3.61
C ARG A 496 15.80 -21.73 3.50
N THR A 497 14.85 -22.64 3.31
CA THR A 497 15.10 -24.09 3.23
C THR A 497 15.67 -24.51 1.87
N CYS A 498 15.11 -24.02 0.77
CA CYS A 498 15.40 -24.55 -0.56
C CYS A 498 16.56 -23.84 -1.28
N ALA A 499 16.88 -22.60 -0.90
CA ALA A 499 17.77 -21.77 -1.69
C ALA A 499 19.22 -22.26 -1.76
N GLU A 500 19.76 -22.87 -0.71
CA GLU A 500 21.13 -23.39 -0.71
C GLU A 500 21.29 -24.50 -1.76
N ASP A 501 20.37 -25.46 -1.77
CA ASP A 501 20.39 -26.56 -2.74
C ASP A 501 20.19 -26.06 -4.19
N LEU A 502 19.25 -25.13 -4.40
CA LEU A 502 19.00 -24.53 -5.70
C LEU A 502 20.20 -23.72 -6.22
N SER A 503 20.95 -23.05 -5.32
CA SER A 503 22.10 -22.24 -5.71
C SER A 503 23.22 -23.06 -6.35
N LYS A 504 23.37 -24.34 -5.96
CA LYS A 504 24.32 -25.30 -6.56
C LYS A 504 24.01 -25.58 -8.03
N ARG A 505 22.78 -25.29 -8.46
CA ARG A 505 22.26 -25.46 -9.82
C ARG A 505 22.11 -24.13 -10.57
N SER A 506 22.76 -23.07 -10.05
CA SER A 506 22.67 -21.70 -10.57
C SER A 506 21.26 -21.10 -10.52
N ILE A 507 20.42 -21.56 -9.58
CA ILE A 507 19.07 -21.02 -9.32
C ILE A 507 19.09 -20.27 -7.99
N TYR A 508 18.93 -18.95 -8.04
CA TYR A 508 19.07 -18.07 -6.89
C TYR A 508 17.68 -17.66 -6.38
N MET A 509 17.23 -18.32 -5.31
CA MET A 509 15.94 -18.06 -4.67
C MET A 509 16.09 -17.06 -3.51
N ASN A 510 15.28 -15.99 -3.49
CA ASN A 510 15.24 -15.01 -2.41
C ASN A 510 13.80 -14.59 -2.06
N SER A 511 13.61 -14.09 -0.84
CA SER A 511 12.37 -13.43 -0.39
C SER A 511 12.59 -11.92 -0.36
N VAL A 512 11.58 -11.14 -0.76
CA VAL A 512 11.69 -9.68 -0.82
C VAL A 512 10.48 -9.01 -0.19
N ASP A 513 10.74 -8.09 0.75
CA ASP A 513 9.76 -7.15 1.30
C ASP A 513 9.60 -5.96 0.35
N THR A 514 8.37 -5.70 -0.06
CA THR A 514 8.02 -4.64 -1.02
C THR A 514 8.02 -3.26 -0.39
N GLY A 515 8.02 -3.16 0.94
CA GLY A 515 7.78 -1.93 1.67
C GLY A 515 6.30 -1.52 1.68
N TRP A 516 6.04 -0.31 2.18
CA TRP A 516 4.69 0.15 2.48
C TRP A 516 4.15 1.01 1.33
N ILE A 517 3.31 0.39 0.49
CA ILE A 517 2.71 1.06 -0.68
C ILE A 517 1.20 1.35 -0.53
N ASN A 518 0.49 0.57 0.30
CA ASN A 518 -0.95 0.67 0.53
C ASN A 518 -1.31 0.49 2.01
N ASP A 519 -2.43 1.07 2.44
CA ASP A 519 -3.01 0.83 3.77
C ASP A 519 -4.15 -0.20 3.66
N GLU A 520 -3.96 -1.38 4.24
CA GLU A 520 -4.93 -2.49 4.16
C GLU A 520 -6.07 -2.38 5.19
N ASN A 521 -6.04 -1.37 6.07
CA ASN A 521 -7.19 -1.08 6.93
C ASN A 521 -8.44 -0.78 6.07
N PRO A 522 -9.66 -1.02 6.62
CA PRO A 522 -10.91 -0.55 6.03
C PRO A 522 -10.80 0.88 5.52
N LEU A 523 -11.27 1.13 4.30
CA LEU A 523 -11.05 2.38 3.58
C LEU A 523 -11.49 3.63 4.37
N PRO A 524 -12.63 3.65 5.09
CA PRO A 524 -13.00 4.79 5.93
C PRO A 524 -11.97 5.08 7.04
N LYS A 525 -11.42 4.04 7.67
CA LYS A 525 -10.42 4.17 8.74
C LYS A 525 -9.09 4.68 8.20
N ALA A 526 -8.65 4.12 7.08
CA ALA A 526 -7.41 4.52 6.41
C ALA A 526 -7.52 5.97 5.88
N HIS A 527 -8.67 6.35 5.32
CA HIS A 527 -8.96 7.74 4.92
C HIS A 527 -8.94 8.72 6.11
N ALA A 528 -9.60 8.39 7.22
CA ALA A 528 -9.58 9.23 8.41
C ALA A 528 -8.16 9.41 8.97
N HIS A 529 -7.36 8.35 8.99
CA HIS A 529 -5.95 8.42 9.38
C HIS A 529 -5.15 9.34 8.44
N ALA A 530 -5.33 9.18 7.12
CA ALA A 530 -4.68 10.01 6.10
C ALA A 530 -5.00 11.51 6.27
N GLN A 531 -6.28 11.84 6.49
CA GLN A 531 -6.70 13.23 6.72
C GLN A 531 -6.16 13.82 8.03
N ALA A 532 -6.28 13.08 9.14
CA ALA A 532 -5.86 13.56 10.46
C ALA A 532 -4.34 13.79 10.56
N HIS A 533 -3.54 12.94 9.90
CA HIS A 533 -2.08 12.96 10.00
C HIS A 533 -1.37 13.50 8.77
N ASN A 534 -2.12 13.98 7.75
CA ASN A 534 -1.57 14.35 6.44
C ASN A 534 -0.71 13.20 5.86
N PHE A 535 -1.16 11.96 6.04
CA PHE A 535 -0.39 10.75 5.73
C PHE A 535 -0.65 10.26 4.30
N GLN A 536 0.41 9.73 3.67
CA GLN A 536 0.38 8.90 2.47
C GLN A 536 1.41 7.79 2.65
N THR A 537 1.31 6.72 1.87
CA THR A 537 2.33 5.68 1.87
C THR A 537 3.68 6.24 1.37
N PRO A 538 4.81 5.84 1.97
CA PRO A 538 6.12 6.46 1.71
C PRO A 538 6.71 6.17 0.33
N ILE A 539 6.25 5.11 -0.34
CA ILE A 539 6.72 4.64 -1.64
C ILE A 539 5.52 4.16 -2.48
N ASP A 540 5.74 3.86 -3.77
CA ASP A 540 4.71 3.37 -4.70
C ASP A 540 5.00 1.96 -5.27
N GLU A 541 4.13 1.49 -6.15
CA GLU A 541 4.24 0.18 -6.79
C GLU A 541 5.47 0.06 -7.69
N ILE A 542 5.99 1.16 -8.24
CA ILE A 542 7.22 1.14 -9.04
C ILE A 542 8.42 0.92 -8.12
N ASP A 543 8.45 1.55 -6.94
CA ASP A 543 9.47 1.30 -5.91
C ASP A 543 9.41 -0.14 -5.40
N ALA A 544 8.21 -0.65 -5.15
CA ALA A 544 8.01 -2.04 -4.75
C ALA A 544 8.48 -3.02 -5.82
N ALA A 545 8.16 -2.78 -7.09
CA ALA A 545 8.65 -3.60 -8.20
C ALA A 545 10.17 -3.53 -8.35
N ALA A 546 10.78 -2.35 -8.14
CA ALA A 546 12.24 -2.20 -8.12
C ALA A 546 12.88 -3.05 -7.03
N ARG A 547 12.31 -3.09 -5.82
CA ARG A 547 12.79 -3.97 -4.73
C ARG A 547 12.72 -5.44 -5.12
N VAL A 548 11.58 -5.87 -5.69
CA VAL A 548 11.35 -7.26 -6.12
C VAL A 548 12.36 -7.68 -7.19
N LEU A 549 12.69 -6.79 -8.13
CA LEU A 549 13.58 -7.10 -9.25
C LEU A 549 15.06 -6.85 -8.97
N ASP A 550 15.42 -6.12 -7.92
CA ASP A 550 16.81 -5.84 -7.55
C ASP A 550 17.70 -7.10 -7.46
N PRO A 551 17.34 -8.18 -6.75
CA PRO A 551 18.18 -9.39 -6.71
C PRO A 551 18.38 -10.04 -8.10
N ILE A 552 17.44 -9.83 -9.03
CA ILE A 552 17.55 -10.32 -10.41
C ILE A 552 18.52 -9.44 -11.19
N PHE A 553 18.29 -8.12 -11.23
CA PHE A 553 19.12 -7.19 -12.01
C PHE A 553 20.57 -7.12 -11.49
N VAL A 554 20.75 -7.06 -10.17
CA VAL A 554 22.08 -7.18 -9.56
C VAL A 554 22.66 -8.56 -9.83
N GLY A 555 21.88 -9.63 -9.73
CA GLY A 555 22.36 -10.99 -9.99
C GLY A 555 22.84 -11.21 -11.43
N CYS A 556 22.15 -10.61 -12.41
CA CYS A 556 22.55 -10.65 -13.82
C CYS A 556 23.93 -10.03 -14.04
N THR A 557 24.21 -8.90 -13.39
CA THR A 557 25.44 -8.12 -13.57
C THR A 557 26.57 -8.52 -12.61
N SER A 558 26.26 -9.09 -11.45
CA SER A 558 27.21 -9.49 -10.41
C SER A 558 27.78 -10.89 -10.65
N ASN A 559 29.07 -11.09 -10.38
CA ASN A 559 29.70 -12.43 -10.40
C ASN A 559 29.29 -13.32 -9.22
N LYS A 560 28.63 -12.78 -8.19
CA LYS A 560 28.17 -13.51 -7.01
C LYS A 560 26.71 -13.14 -6.70
N PRO A 561 25.74 -13.80 -7.35
CA PRO A 561 24.33 -13.59 -7.03
C PRO A 561 24.01 -14.11 -5.63
N ILE A 562 23.13 -13.42 -4.94
CA ILE A 562 22.69 -13.78 -3.59
C ILE A 562 21.59 -14.86 -3.66
N ALA A 563 21.57 -15.77 -2.69
CA ALA A 563 20.52 -16.76 -2.51
C ALA A 563 20.23 -16.96 -1.03
N GLY A 564 19.00 -17.35 -0.71
CA GLY A 564 18.57 -17.68 0.65
C GLY A 564 18.50 -16.48 1.56
N LYS A 565 18.24 -15.29 1.01
CA LYS A 565 18.13 -14.04 1.77
C LYS A 565 16.69 -13.55 1.84
N PHE A 566 16.36 -12.90 2.95
CA PHE A 566 15.22 -12.00 3.03
C PHE A 566 15.71 -10.57 2.84
N LEU A 567 15.21 -9.88 1.81
CA LEU A 567 15.63 -8.54 1.47
C LEU A 567 14.57 -7.52 1.86
N LYS A 568 15.00 -6.44 2.48
CA LYS A 568 14.17 -5.26 2.78
C LYS A 568 14.97 -4.01 2.49
N ASP A 569 14.34 -3.05 1.80
CA ASP A 569 14.99 -1.81 1.40
C ASP A 569 16.33 -2.04 0.66
N PHE A 570 16.40 -3.05 -0.22
CA PHE A 570 17.60 -3.47 -0.98
C PHE A 570 18.73 -4.11 -0.16
N HIS A 571 18.50 -4.44 1.12
CA HIS A 571 19.51 -5.04 2.00
C HIS A 571 19.01 -6.33 2.64
N GLU A 572 19.92 -7.24 2.99
CA GLU A 572 19.59 -8.42 3.81
C GLU A 572 19.04 -7.98 5.17
N THR A 573 18.00 -8.66 5.60
CA THR A 573 17.34 -8.43 6.89
C THR A 573 17.05 -9.77 7.58
N GLU A 574 16.79 -9.71 8.88
CA GLU A 574 16.37 -10.85 9.68
C GLU A 574 15.07 -11.49 9.19
N TRP A 575 14.95 -12.80 9.41
CA TRP A 575 13.84 -13.63 8.95
C TRP A 575 12.51 -13.39 9.65
#